data_AF-J4WD62-F1
#
_entry.id   AF-J4WD62-F1
#
_cell.length_a   1.000
_cell.length_b   1.000
_cell.length_c   1.000
_cell.angle_alpha   90.00
_cell.angle_beta   90.00
_cell.angle_gamma   90.00
#
_symmetry.space_group_name_H-M   'P 1'
#
loop_
_entity.id
_entity.type
_entity.pdbx_description
1 polymer ?
#
loop_
_entity_poly.entity_id
_entity_poly.type
_entity_poly.pdbx_seq_one_letter_code
_entity_poly.pdbx_strand_id
1 'polypeptide(L)' 'MIGKTVKVKVDRPLGSSHPDYPEHIYPINYGYVEGIIAPDGGRTRRVYTWG' A
#
# COMPACT_ATOMS: atom_id res chain seq x y z
N MET A 1 5.35 -16.29 -12.55
CA MET A 1 4.15 -16.84 -11.89
C MET A 1 3.16 -15.69 -11.70
N ILE A 2 1.97 -15.79 -12.29
CA ILE A 2 0.88 -14.81 -12.19
C ILE A 2 -0.28 -15.52 -11.46
N GLY A 3 -1.01 -14.81 -10.60
CA GLY A 3 -2.16 -15.38 -9.86
C GLY A 3 -1.88 -15.90 -8.43
N LYS A 4 -0.84 -15.40 -7.75
CA LYS A 4 -0.64 -15.68 -6.32
C LYS A 4 -1.48 -14.74 -5.46
N THR A 5 -2.24 -15.31 -4.52
CA THR A 5 -2.86 -14.56 -3.43
C THR A 5 -1.81 -14.22 -2.39
N VAL A 6 -1.76 -12.96 -1.96
CA VAL A 6 -0.85 -12.49 -0.91
C VAL A 6 -1.65 -11.74 0.15
N LYS A 7 -1.22 -11.85 1.41
CA LYS A 7 -1.78 -11.07 2.50
C LYS A 7 -1.11 -9.69 2.53
N VAL A 8 -1.93 -8.64 2.49
CA VAL A 8 -1.49 -7.24 2.51
C VAL A 8 -1.95 -6.60 3.82
N LYS A 9 -1.07 -5.85 4.50
CA LYS A 9 -1.45 -4.92 5.58
C LYS A 9 -1.76 -3.57 4.95
N VAL A 10 -3.01 -3.11 5.07
CA VAL A 10 -3.43 -1.76 4.63
C VAL A 10 -3.04 -0.75 5.71
N ASP A 11 -2.22 0.22 5.35
CA ASP A 11 -1.77 1.31 6.24
C ASP A 11 -2.37 2.67 5.86
N ARG A 12 -2.96 2.77 4.66
CA ARG A 12 -3.62 3.97 4.12
C ARG A 12 -4.93 3.54 3.45
N PRO A 13 -6.04 3.56 4.20
CA PRO A 13 -7.34 3.16 3.67
C PRO A 13 -7.81 4.05 2.51
N LEU A 14 -8.61 3.49 1.61
CA LEU A 14 -9.32 4.23 0.58
C LEU A 14 -10.13 5.37 1.22
N GLY A 15 -10.03 6.56 0.63
CA GLY A 15 -10.72 7.76 1.12
C GLY A 15 -10.05 8.42 2.33
N SER A 16 -8.99 7.84 2.90
CA SER A 16 -8.22 8.51 3.95
C SER A 16 -7.33 9.61 3.37
N SER A 17 -7.05 10.61 4.21
CA SER A 17 -6.24 11.78 3.90
C SER A 17 -4.76 11.54 4.26
N HIS A 18 -3.84 12.12 3.50
CA HIS A 18 -2.43 12.16 3.89
C HIS A 18 -2.26 13.02 5.16
N PRO A 19 -1.46 12.60 6.16
CA PRO A 19 -1.30 13.36 7.40
C PRO A 19 -0.67 14.74 7.19
N ASP A 20 0.32 14.83 6.30
CA ASP A 20 1.01 16.09 6.00
C ASP A 20 0.34 16.92 4.89
N TYR A 21 -0.56 16.33 4.11
CA TYR A 21 -1.24 16.97 2.96
C TYR A 21 -2.72 16.60 2.98
N PRO A 22 -3.53 17.27 3.82
CA PRO A 22 -4.90 16.84 4.06
C PRO A 22 -5.81 16.82 2.83
N GLU A 23 -5.47 17.62 1.82
CA GLU A 23 -6.13 17.70 0.53
C GLU A 23 -5.83 16.49 -0.38
N HIS A 24 -4.83 15.68 -0.04
CA HIS A 24 -4.49 14.46 -0.76
C HIS A 24 -5.26 13.27 -0.18
N ILE A 25 -6.31 12.86 -0.89
CA ILE A 25 -7.11 11.69 -0.57
C ILE A 25 -6.59 10.46 -1.33
N TYR A 26 -6.40 9.35 -0.62
CA TYR A 26 -6.00 8.08 -1.23
C TYR A 26 -7.17 7.49 -2.04
N PRO A 27 -7.08 7.41 -3.38
CA PRO A 27 -8.19 6.98 -4.23
C PRO A 27 -8.43 5.46 -4.19
N ILE A 28 -7.49 4.71 -3.62
CA ILE A 28 -7.56 3.25 -3.41
C ILE A 28 -6.92 2.89 -2.06
N ASN A 29 -7.02 1.64 -1.63
CA ASN A 29 -6.30 1.15 -0.46
C ASN A 29 -4.81 1.01 -0.78
N TYR A 30 -3.94 1.58 0.07
CA TYR A 30 -2.50 1.36 0.01
C TYR A 30 -2.07 0.57 1.23
N GLY A 31 -1.12 -0.32 0.99
CA GLY A 31 -0.57 -1.17 2.01
C GLY A 31 0.74 -1.79 1.58
N TYR A 32 1.16 -2.81 2.31
CA TYR A 32 2.37 -3.56 2.03
C TYR A 32 2.25 -5.04 2.37
N VAL A 33 3.12 -5.85 1.76
CA VAL A 33 3.32 -7.24 2.16
C VAL A 33 4.46 -7.29 3.15
N GLU A 34 4.19 -7.83 4.34
CA GLU A 34 5.18 -7.98 5.40
C GLU A 34 6.31 -8.94 4.95
N GLY A 35 7.55 -8.60 5.30
CA GLY A 35 8.73 -9.41 4.94
C GLY A 35 9.26 -9.21 3.52
N ILE A 36 8.64 -8.35 2.69
CA ILE A 36 9.18 -7.97 1.36
C ILE A 36 9.86 -6.60 1.45
N ILE A 37 11.17 -6.59 1.25
CA ILE A 37 11.99 -5.37 1.15
C ILE A 37 11.98 -4.92 -0.32
N ALA A 38 11.71 -3.65 -0.56
CA ALA A 38 11.78 -3.12 -1.92
C ALA A 38 13.27 -2.96 -2.35
N PRO A 39 13.57 -3.06 -3.65
CA PRO A 39 14.95 -3.01 -4.14
C PRO A 39 15.68 -1.70 -3.84
N ASP A 40 14.95 -0.63 -3.57
CA ASP A 40 15.44 0.71 -3.24
C ASP A 40 15.81 0.87 -1.76
N GLY A 41 15.79 -0.22 -0.97
CA GLY A 41 16.05 -0.17 0.47
C GLY A 41 14.91 0.44 1.27
N GLY A 42 13.84 0.91 0.61
CA GLY A 42 12.59 1.27 1.21
C GLY A 42 11.97 0.03 1.84
N ARG A 43 11.84 0.04 3.17
CA ARG A 43 11.08 -1.00 3.87
C ARG A 43 9.66 -0.91 3.31
N THR A 44 9.18 -2.02 2.74
CA THR A 44 7.85 -2.23 2.15
C THR A 44 7.69 -1.94 0.65
N ARG A 45 7.49 -3.02 -0.12
CA ARG A 45 6.87 -2.92 -1.45
C ARG A 45 5.41 -2.53 -1.25
N ARG A 46 5.05 -1.31 -1.68
CA ARG A 46 3.67 -0.84 -1.66
C ARG A 46 2.84 -1.66 -2.64
N VAL A 47 1.74 -2.22 -2.16
CA VAL A 47 0.75 -2.91 -2.99
C VAL A 47 -0.47 -2.02 -3.10
N TYR A 48 -0.87 -1.78 -4.35
CA TYR A 48 -2.10 -1.09 -4.71
C TYR A 48 -3.17 -2.17 -4.88
N THR A 49 -4.15 -2.21 -3.99
CA THR A 49 -5.26 -3.17 -4.11
C THR A 49 -6.46 -2.48 -4.73
N TRP A 50 -7.00 -3.07 -5.80
CA TRP A 50 -8.26 -2.63 -6.40
C TRP A 50 -9.42 -2.99 -5.45
N GLY A 51 -10.39 -2.08 -5.32
CA GLY A 51 -11.61 -2.27 -4.54
C GLY A 51 -12.73 -2.83 -5.40
#